data_AF-A0A7S0GWW6-F1
#
_entry.id   AF-A0A7S0GWW6-F1
#
_cell.length_a   1.000
_cell.length_b   1.000
_cell.length_c   1.000
_cell.angle_alpha   90.00
_cell.angle_beta   90.00
_cell.angle_gamma   90.00
#
_symmetry.space_group_name_H-M   'P 1'
#
loop_
_entity.id
_entity.type
_entity.pdbx_description
1 polymer ?
#
loop_
_entity_poly.entity_id
_entity_poly.type
_entity_poly.pdbx_seq_one_letter_code
_entity_poly.pdbx_strand_id
1 'polypeptide(L)'
;GYHTVFQICLDRFPIIFGFIVGSLSVEGSRHGYYHMIMLPLILLEMEQGEMSFLGLIDMLSLVLVSAGICCANFLLPKDRSRSARVSALRGMLINLNWGDYIEAAYPYMEKSRVVMLGAYLGGGLGGAAAALYQAKGTAYVPFWILLILGENRWGCLVSMAISFTVPFFTTVTNNLINS
;
A
#
# COMPACT_ATOMS: atom_id res chain seq x y z
N GLY A 1 27.74 -0.79 -3.66
CA GLY A 1 26.97 -0.89 -2.39
C GLY A 1 25.50 -1.09 -2.72
N TYR A 2 24.65 -1.49 -1.77
CA TYR A 2 23.21 -1.79 -1.98
C TYR A 2 22.49 -0.85 -2.96
N HIS A 3 22.75 0.46 -2.87
CA HIS A 3 22.18 1.48 -3.77
C HIS A 3 22.44 1.23 -5.26
N THR A 4 23.64 0.73 -5.59
CA THR A 4 24.02 0.38 -6.97
C THR A 4 23.17 -0.78 -7.48
N VAL A 5 22.93 -1.80 -6.66
CA VAL A 5 22.14 -2.99 -7.05
C VAL A 5 20.65 -2.64 -7.13
N PHE A 6 20.15 -1.89 -6.15
CA PHE A 6 18.77 -1.41 -6.12
C PHE A 6 18.43 -0.58 -7.37
N GLN A 7 19.28 0.39 -7.70
CA GLN A 7 19.08 1.24 -8.87
C GLN A 7 19.19 0.44 -10.18
N ILE A 8 20.15 -0.49 -10.28
CA ILE A 8 20.25 -1.40 -11.44
C ILE A 8 18.97 -2.22 -11.62
N CYS A 9 18.40 -2.76 -10.54
CA CYS A 9 17.16 -3.53 -10.59
C CYS A 9 15.97 -2.66 -11.02
N LEU A 10 15.85 -1.46 -10.45
CA LEU A 10 14.79 -0.51 -10.78
C LEU A 10 14.90 -0.03 -12.24
N ASP A 11 16.10 0.20 -12.75
CA ASP A 11 16.32 0.67 -14.12
C ASP A 11 16.15 -0.48 -15.15
N ARG A 12 16.60 -1.69 -14.81
CA ARG A 12 16.59 -2.83 -15.75
C ARG A 12 15.25 -3.56 -15.78
N PHE A 13 14.55 -3.65 -14.65
CA PHE A 13 13.31 -4.38 -14.49
C PHE A 13 12.29 -3.61 -13.63
N PRO A 14 11.95 -2.34 -13.97
CA PRO A 14 11.15 -1.46 -13.10
C PRO A 14 9.83 -2.09 -12.68
N ILE A 15 9.08 -2.64 -13.64
CA ILE A 15 7.74 -3.21 -13.41
C ILE A 15 7.82 -4.41 -12.45
N ILE A 16 8.71 -5.37 -12.74
CA ILE A 16 8.84 -6.61 -11.94
C ILE A 16 9.37 -6.27 -10.55
N PHE A 17 10.37 -5.39 -10.48
CA PHE A 17 10.97 -4.99 -9.22
C PHE A 17 9.98 -4.24 -8.34
N GLY A 18 9.27 -3.24 -8.89
CA GLY A 18 8.22 -2.52 -8.16
C GLY A 18 7.09 -3.44 -7.69
N PHE A 19 6.69 -4.42 -8.50
CA PHE A 19 5.70 -5.42 -8.12
C PHE A 19 6.15 -6.27 -6.91
N ILE A 20 7.39 -6.77 -6.96
CA ILE A 20 7.95 -7.60 -5.89
C ILE A 20 8.07 -6.78 -4.60
N VAL A 21 8.66 -5.58 -4.67
CA VAL A 21 8.88 -4.74 -3.50
C VAL A 21 7.56 -4.33 -2.85
N GLY A 22 6.55 -3.94 -3.64
CA GLY A 22 5.22 -3.61 -3.12
C GLY A 22 4.52 -4.81 -2.47
N SER A 23 4.53 -5.97 -3.12
CA SER A 23 3.93 -7.20 -2.57
C SER A 23 4.62 -7.65 -1.28
N LEU A 24 5.94 -7.60 -1.25
CA LEU A 24 6.74 -7.95 -0.07
C LEU A 24 6.59 -6.93 1.06
N SER A 25 6.27 -5.67 0.78
CA SER A 25 5.99 -4.68 1.81
C SER A 25 4.70 -5.00 2.56
N VAL A 26 3.65 -5.40 1.84
CA VAL A 26 2.40 -5.91 2.44
C VAL A 26 2.68 -7.15 3.30
N GLU A 27 3.45 -8.10 2.78
CA GLU A 27 3.76 -9.34 3.50
C GLU A 27 4.66 -9.11 4.73
N GLY A 28 5.66 -8.25 4.57
CA GLY A 28 6.60 -7.88 5.62
C GLY A 28 5.91 -7.19 6.78
N SER A 29 4.87 -6.39 6.52
CA SER A 29 4.13 -5.72 7.58
C SER A 29 3.31 -6.71 8.41
N ARG A 30 2.67 -7.68 7.75
CA ARG A 30 1.89 -8.73 8.43
C ARG A 30 2.73 -9.62 9.37
N HIS A 31 4.00 -9.85 9.04
CA HIS A 31 4.90 -10.72 9.83
C HIS A 31 5.94 -9.95 10.66
N GLY A 32 5.88 -8.62 10.68
CA GLY A 32 6.82 -7.77 11.44
C GLY A 32 8.21 -7.59 10.83
N TYR A 33 8.49 -8.16 9.65
CA TYR A 33 9.75 -7.94 8.93
C TYR A 33 9.85 -6.53 8.34
N TYR A 34 8.74 -5.80 8.21
CA TYR A 34 8.72 -4.42 7.72
C TYR A 34 9.65 -3.50 8.53
N HIS A 35 9.59 -3.56 9.86
CA HIS A 35 10.44 -2.72 10.72
C HIS A 35 11.92 -3.10 10.70
N MET A 36 12.24 -4.36 10.40
CA MET A 36 13.63 -4.83 10.39
C MET A 36 14.32 -4.61 9.04
N ILE A 37 13.55 -4.55 7.94
CA ILE A 37 14.09 -4.51 6.58
C ILE A 37 13.59 -3.27 5.84
N MET A 38 12.29 -3.15 5.61
CA MET A 38 11.74 -2.09 4.76
C MET A 38 11.94 -0.69 5.35
N LEU A 39 11.63 -0.51 6.63
CA LEU A 39 11.75 0.79 7.29
C LEU A 39 13.20 1.34 7.28
N PRO A 40 14.24 0.55 7.65
CA PRO A 40 15.62 0.99 7.49
C PRO A 40 15.99 1.33 6.03
N LEU A 41 15.51 0.57 5.06
CA LEU A 41 15.79 0.83 3.65
C LEU A 41 15.15 2.12 3.14
N ILE A 42 13.92 2.42 3.58
CA ILE A 42 13.22 3.68 3.28
C ILE A 42 14.03 4.85 3.84
N LEU A 43 14.46 4.78 5.09
CA LEU A 43 15.25 5.84 5.73
C LEU A 43 16.59 6.06 5.03
N LEU A 44 17.27 4.98 4.60
CA LEU A 44 18.52 5.07 3.85
C LEU A 44 18.34 5.70 2.45
N GLU A 45 17.21 5.46 1.79
CA GLU A 45 16.91 6.12 0.51
C GLU A 45 16.56 7.61 0.73
N MET A 46 15.79 7.91 1.78
CA MET A 46 15.40 9.27 2.15
C MET A 46 16.57 10.14 2.68
N GLU A 47 17.62 9.52 3.23
CA GLU A 47 18.85 10.25 3.63
C GLU A 47 19.59 10.83 2.42
N GLN A 48 19.47 10.18 1.25
CA GLN A 48 20.15 10.61 0.02
C GLN A 48 19.37 11.67 -0.76
N GLY A 49 18.08 11.82 -0.47
CA GLY A 49 17.21 12.85 -1.02
C GLY A 49 15.81 12.77 -0.39
N GLU A 50 15.10 13.89 -0.32
CA GLU A 50 13.83 13.95 0.42
C GLU A 50 12.70 13.06 -0.16
N MET A 51 12.83 12.68 -1.43
CA MET A 51 11.82 11.91 -2.19
C MET A 51 12.37 10.53 -2.56
N SER A 52 11.66 9.50 -2.14
CA SER A 52 12.08 8.10 -2.18
C SER A 52 11.05 7.23 -2.91
N PHE A 53 11.53 6.26 -3.70
CA PHE A 53 10.66 5.25 -4.30
C PHE A 53 10.08 4.34 -3.22
N LEU A 54 10.91 3.85 -2.29
CA LEU A 54 10.46 3.00 -1.18
C LEU A 54 9.49 3.75 -0.25
N GLY A 55 9.66 5.06 -0.07
CA GLY A 55 8.74 5.89 0.69
C GLY A 55 7.37 6.05 0.01
N LEU A 56 7.32 6.02 -1.33
CA LEU A 56 6.04 5.87 -2.03
C LEU A 56 5.48 4.45 -1.86
N ILE A 57 6.31 3.40 -1.95
CA ILE A 57 5.87 2.02 -1.74
C ILE A 57 5.20 1.81 -0.38
N ASP A 58 5.71 2.46 0.67
CA ASP A 58 5.12 2.46 2.00
C ASP A 58 3.65 2.91 1.98
N MET A 59 3.39 4.11 1.45
CA MET A 59 2.04 4.65 1.26
C MET A 59 1.14 3.71 0.43
N LEU A 60 1.68 3.14 -0.65
CA LEU A 60 0.92 2.27 -1.55
C LEU A 60 0.55 0.94 -0.85
N SER A 61 1.51 0.32 -0.19
CA SER A 61 1.41 -1.05 0.32
C SER A 61 0.76 -1.12 1.69
N LEU A 62 0.95 -0.10 2.53
CA LEU A 62 0.38 -0.07 3.87
C LEU A 62 -0.93 0.70 3.87
N VAL A 63 -0.84 1.99 3.55
CA VAL A 63 -1.94 2.94 3.74
C VAL A 63 -3.07 2.69 2.76
N LEU A 64 -2.78 2.66 1.46
CA LEU A 64 -3.80 2.63 0.41
C LEU A 64 -4.42 1.25 0.27
N VAL A 65 -3.63 0.18 0.41
CA VAL A 65 -4.15 -1.18 0.50
C VAL A 65 -5.09 -1.33 1.69
N SER A 66 -4.69 -0.89 2.88
CA SER A 66 -5.52 -0.96 4.08
C SER A 66 -6.79 -0.13 3.94
N ALA A 67 -6.66 1.12 3.46
CA ALA A 67 -7.79 2.00 3.21
C ALA A 67 -8.78 1.40 2.21
N GLY A 68 -8.31 0.74 1.14
CA GLY A 68 -9.16 0.06 0.16
C GLY A 68 -9.98 -1.07 0.79
N ILE A 69 -9.34 -1.94 1.58
CA ILE A 69 -10.00 -3.05 2.29
C ILE A 69 -11.01 -2.51 3.31
N CYS A 70 -10.63 -1.51 4.10
CA CYS A 70 -11.50 -0.89 5.09
C CYS A 70 -12.69 -0.18 4.42
N CYS A 71 -12.48 0.53 3.31
CA CYS A 71 -13.54 1.18 2.56
C CYS A 71 -14.56 0.18 2.03
N ALA A 72 -14.11 -0.94 1.47
CA ALA A 72 -14.98 -2.02 0.99
C ALA A 72 -15.83 -2.60 2.12
N ASN A 73 -15.24 -2.81 3.31
CA ASN A 73 -15.98 -3.30 4.48
C ASN A 73 -16.86 -2.23 5.15
N PHE A 74 -16.62 -0.94 4.92
CA PHE A 74 -17.54 0.11 5.34
C PHE A 74 -18.78 0.18 4.43
N LEU A 75 -18.57 0.18 3.11
CA LEU A 75 -19.65 0.33 2.12
C LEU A 75 -20.47 -0.96 1.94
N LEU A 76 -19.79 -2.09 1.74
CA LEU A 76 -20.39 -3.39 1.47
C LEU A 76 -19.82 -4.46 2.41
N PRO A 77 -20.04 -4.34 3.73
CA PRO A 77 -19.55 -5.32 4.69
C PRO A 77 -20.23 -6.67 4.52
N LYS A 78 -19.45 -7.73 4.76
CA LYS A 78 -19.97 -9.07 5.09
C LYS A 78 -20.67 -9.09 6.45
N ASP A 79 -20.05 -8.52 7.49
CA ASP A 79 -20.67 -8.35 8.81
C ASP A 79 -21.49 -7.05 8.86
N ARG A 80 -22.83 -7.18 8.93
CA ARG A 80 -23.75 -6.04 8.95
C ARG A 80 -23.81 -5.32 10.31
N SER A 81 -23.06 -5.77 11.32
CA SER A 81 -23.01 -5.13 12.63
C SER A 81 -22.53 -3.67 12.54
N ARG A 82 -23.11 -2.80 13.38
CA ARG A 82 -22.72 -1.39 13.46
C ARG A 82 -21.27 -1.24 13.92
N SER A 83 -20.83 -2.08 14.86
CA SER A 83 -19.47 -2.09 15.39
C SER A 83 -18.43 -2.39 14.31
N ALA A 84 -18.67 -3.40 13.46
CA ALA A 84 -17.76 -3.72 12.36
C ALA A 84 -17.64 -2.57 11.36
N ARG A 85 -18.77 -1.96 10.96
CA ARG A 85 -18.76 -0.79 10.07
C ARG A 85 -18.01 0.40 10.65
N VAL A 86 -18.21 0.70 11.93
CA VAL A 86 -17.51 1.81 12.61
C VAL A 86 -16.01 1.52 12.70
N SER A 87 -15.62 0.27 12.97
CA SER A 87 -14.21 -0.13 12.99
C SER A 87 -13.56 0.03 11.61
N ALA A 88 -14.22 -0.41 10.54
CA ALA A 88 -13.74 -0.25 9.17
C ALA A 88 -13.58 1.23 8.79
N LEU A 89 -14.57 2.08 9.10
CA LEU A 89 -14.48 3.52 8.87
C LEU A 89 -13.31 4.16 9.61
N ARG A 90 -13.12 3.82 10.90
CA ARG A 90 -12.00 4.32 11.70
C ARG A 90 -10.65 3.89 11.11
N GLY A 91 -10.53 2.62 10.73
CA GLY A 91 -9.33 2.10 10.07
C GLY A 91 -8.99 2.89 8.80
N MET A 92 -9.98 3.13 7.93
CA MET A 92 -9.80 3.92 6.71
C MET A 92 -9.34 5.36 7.02
N LEU A 93 -10.00 6.03 7.98
CA LEU A 93 -9.69 7.42 8.31
C LEU A 93 -8.30 7.58 8.94
N ILE A 94 -7.91 6.66 9.82
CA ILE A 94 -6.57 6.68 10.44
C ILE A 94 -5.51 6.51 9.37
N ASN A 95 -5.67 5.52 8.48
CA ASN A 95 -4.74 5.30 7.36
C ASN A 95 -4.54 6.57 6.54
N LEU A 96 -5.61 7.16 6.03
CA LEU A 96 -5.51 8.32 5.13
C LEU A 96 -4.95 9.59 5.80
N ASN A 97 -5.14 9.75 7.12
CA ASN A 97 -4.75 10.97 7.83
C ASN A 97 -3.42 10.86 8.59
N TRP A 98 -2.97 9.66 8.95
CA TRP A 98 -1.72 9.46 9.72
C TRP A 98 -0.66 8.66 8.97
N GLY A 99 -1.00 7.97 7.88
CA GLY A 99 -0.01 7.51 6.92
C GLY A 99 0.75 6.22 7.26
N ASP A 100 0.35 5.45 8.29
CA ASP A 100 0.90 4.09 8.55
C ASP A 100 0.01 3.29 9.52
N TYR A 101 -1.00 2.55 9.03
CA TYR A 101 -1.83 1.68 9.88
C TYR A 101 -2.48 0.51 9.13
N ILE A 102 -1.66 -0.39 8.58
CA ILE A 102 -2.15 -1.56 7.83
C ILE A 102 -2.87 -2.59 8.72
N GLU A 103 -2.64 -2.57 10.04
CA GLU A 103 -3.24 -3.49 11.02
C GLU A 103 -4.76 -3.48 10.98
N ALA A 104 -5.38 -2.36 10.60
CA ALA A 104 -6.82 -2.26 10.40
C ALA A 104 -7.36 -3.27 9.37
N ALA A 105 -6.53 -3.69 8.41
CA ALA A 105 -6.90 -4.61 7.34
C ALA A 105 -6.65 -6.10 7.68
N TYR A 106 -5.78 -6.40 8.66
CA TYR A 106 -5.37 -7.78 8.99
C TYR A 106 -6.55 -8.71 9.29
N PRO A 107 -7.56 -8.30 10.09
CA PRO A 107 -8.70 -9.18 10.37
C PRO A 107 -9.46 -9.61 9.12
N TYR A 108 -9.42 -8.82 8.03
CA TYR A 108 -10.07 -9.17 6.76
C TYR A 108 -9.17 -10.04 5.89
N MET A 109 -7.86 -9.75 5.86
CA MET A 109 -6.87 -10.53 5.12
C MET A 109 -6.74 -11.96 5.66
N GLU A 110 -6.69 -12.12 6.98
CA GLU A 110 -6.56 -13.44 7.62
C GLU A 110 -7.81 -14.32 7.42
N LYS A 111 -8.99 -13.69 7.33
CA LYS A 111 -10.27 -14.40 7.13
C LYS A 111 -10.52 -14.81 5.67
N SER A 112 -9.83 -14.21 4.70
CA SER A 112 -10.04 -14.53 3.28
C SER A 112 -8.75 -14.46 2.48
N ARG A 113 -8.39 -15.60 1.88
CA ARG A 113 -7.28 -15.69 0.92
C ARG A 113 -7.50 -14.80 -0.31
N VAL A 114 -8.75 -14.51 -0.68
CA VAL A 114 -9.07 -13.62 -1.81
C VAL A 114 -8.76 -12.17 -1.46
N VAL A 115 -9.13 -11.73 -0.25
CA VAL A 115 -8.80 -10.39 0.25
C VAL A 115 -7.29 -10.25 0.40
N MET A 116 -6.63 -11.26 0.96
CA MET A 116 -5.18 -11.30 1.11
C MET A 116 -4.45 -11.22 -0.24
N LEU A 117 -4.88 -12.00 -1.24
CA LEU A 117 -4.33 -11.91 -2.60
C LEU A 117 -4.56 -10.52 -3.20
N GLY A 118 -5.74 -9.93 -3.00
CA GLY A 118 -6.04 -8.57 -3.42
C GLY A 118 -5.13 -7.52 -2.78
N ALA A 119 -4.75 -7.71 -1.52
CA ALA A 119 -3.80 -6.85 -0.82
C ALA A 119 -2.41 -6.91 -1.48
N TYR A 120 -1.88 -8.11 -1.71
CA TYR A 120 -0.59 -8.30 -2.38
C TYR A 120 -0.60 -7.75 -3.80
N LEU A 121 -1.68 -8.00 -4.57
CA LEU A 121 -1.83 -7.44 -5.91
C LEU A 121 -1.95 -5.92 -5.88
N GLY A 122 -2.60 -5.32 -4.88
CA GLY A 122 -2.70 -3.87 -4.73
C GLY A 122 -1.34 -3.22 -4.46
N GLY A 123 -0.58 -3.77 -3.52
CA GLY A 123 0.79 -3.30 -3.24
C GLY A 123 1.71 -3.50 -4.44
N GLY A 124 1.68 -4.68 -5.06
CA GLY A 124 2.50 -5.00 -6.22
C GLY A 124 2.16 -4.18 -7.47
N LEU A 125 0.89 -4.14 -7.90
CA LEU A 125 0.51 -3.39 -9.10
C LEU A 125 0.71 -1.88 -8.93
N GLY A 126 0.45 -1.34 -7.73
CA GLY A 126 0.78 0.05 -7.44
C GLY A 126 2.28 0.31 -7.46
N GLY A 127 3.09 -0.57 -6.87
CA GLY A 127 4.55 -0.46 -6.91
C GLY A 127 5.13 -0.57 -8.32
N ALA A 128 4.56 -1.45 -9.15
CA ALA A 128 4.91 -1.58 -10.56
C ALA A 128 4.59 -0.30 -11.35
N ALA A 129 3.42 0.31 -11.10
CA ALA A 129 3.05 1.59 -11.69
C ALA A 129 3.99 2.70 -11.22
N ALA A 130 4.30 2.77 -9.92
CA ALA A 130 5.22 3.76 -9.36
C ALA A 130 6.60 3.67 -10.03
N ALA A 131 7.11 2.46 -10.23
CA ALA A 131 8.40 2.25 -10.88
C ALA A 131 8.35 2.63 -12.37
N LEU A 132 7.26 2.27 -13.07
CA LEU A 132 7.06 2.62 -14.48
C LEU A 132 7.04 4.14 -14.70
N TYR A 133 6.38 4.88 -13.81
CA TYR A 133 6.32 6.34 -13.89
C TYR A 133 7.52 7.03 -13.23
N GLN A 134 8.47 6.29 -12.66
CA GLN A 134 9.57 6.85 -11.87
C GLN A 134 9.06 7.81 -10.78
N ALA A 135 7.91 7.48 -10.20
CA ALA A 135 7.27 8.28 -9.18
C ALA A 135 7.96 8.09 -7.83
N LYS A 136 8.12 9.18 -7.08
CA LYS A 136 8.71 9.14 -5.74
C LYS A 136 7.86 9.94 -4.76
N GLY A 137 7.90 9.53 -3.51
CA GLY A 137 7.13 10.14 -2.42
C GLY A 137 7.94 10.15 -1.14
N THR A 138 7.33 10.68 -0.08
CA THR A 138 7.93 10.67 1.25
C THR A 138 7.09 9.76 2.14
N ALA A 139 7.72 8.94 2.98
CA ALA A 139 7.00 8.04 3.89
C ALA A 139 6.44 8.81 5.10
N TYR A 140 5.53 8.18 5.85
CA TYR A 140 5.05 8.68 7.15
C TYR A 140 4.35 10.05 7.11
N VAL A 141 3.78 10.40 5.96
CA VAL A 141 2.95 11.60 5.82
C VAL A 141 1.51 11.20 5.50
N PRO A 142 0.52 12.04 5.84
CA PRO A 142 -0.85 11.86 5.40
C PRO A 142 -0.94 11.73 3.87
N PHE A 143 -1.90 10.92 3.39
CA PHE A 143 -2.11 10.66 1.96
C PHE A 143 -2.18 11.94 1.12
N TRP A 144 -2.91 12.94 1.61
CA TRP A 144 -3.13 14.20 0.90
C TRP A 144 -1.87 15.08 0.82
N ILE A 145 -0.93 14.94 1.77
CA ILE A 145 0.37 15.61 1.69
C ILE A 145 1.21 14.99 0.57
N LEU A 146 1.20 13.65 0.46
CA LEU A 146 1.99 12.95 -0.56
C LEU A 146 1.53 13.31 -1.98
N LEU A 147 0.23 13.54 -2.20
CA LEU A 147 -0.29 14.05 -3.48
C LEU A 147 0.30 15.40 -3.90
N ILE A 148 0.66 16.25 -2.93
CA ILE A 148 1.21 17.59 -3.17
C ILE A 148 2.72 17.51 -3.39
N LEU A 149 3.41 16.76 -2.54
CA LEU A 149 4.87 16.67 -2.52
C LEU A 149 5.42 15.77 -3.62
N GLY A 150 4.72 14.69 -3.99
CA GLY A 150 5.20 13.61 -4.87
C GLY A 150 5.94 14.07 -6.13
N GLU A 151 7.08 13.45 -6.41
CA GLU A 151 7.76 13.57 -7.70
C GLU A 151 7.01 12.75 -8.74
N ASN A 152 6.78 13.33 -9.92
CA ASN A 152 5.83 12.82 -10.90
C ASN A 152 4.45 12.54 -10.28
N ARG A 153 3.76 13.62 -9.90
CA ARG A 153 2.42 13.58 -9.26
C ARG A 153 1.41 12.71 -10.00
N TRP A 154 1.47 12.68 -11.33
CA TRP A 154 0.59 11.83 -12.12
C TRP A 154 0.88 10.34 -11.89
N GLY A 155 2.17 9.97 -11.89
CA GLY A 155 2.60 8.64 -11.51
C GLY A 155 2.19 8.25 -10.08
N CYS A 156 2.36 9.16 -9.11
CA CYS A 156 1.89 8.94 -7.73
C CYS A 156 0.38 8.69 -7.68
N LEU A 157 -0.42 9.56 -8.33
CA LEU A 157 -1.88 9.46 -8.35
C LEU A 157 -2.35 8.13 -8.95
N VAL A 158 -1.79 7.73 -10.10
CA VAL A 158 -2.15 6.47 -10.76
C VAL A 158 -1.78 5.27 -9.88
N SER A 159 -0.59 5.28 -9.29
CA SER A 159 -0.12 4.20 -8.41
C SER A 159 -0.99 4.07 -7.17
N MET A 160 -1.35 5.19 -6.55
CA MET A 160 -2.28 5.26 -5.42
C MET A 160 -3.66 4.74 -5.80
N ALA A 161 -4.21 5.18 -6.93
CA ALA A 161 -5.50 4.71 -7.39
C ALA A 161 -5.51 3.19 -7.57
N ILE A 162 -4.46 2.60 -8.15
CA ILE A 162 -4.31 1.15 -8.29
C ILE A 162 -4.25 0.46 -6.93
N SER A 163 -3.37 0.91 -6.03
CA SER A 163 -3.20 0.31 -4.70
C SER A 163 -4.44 0.39 -3.82
N PHE A 164 -5.31 1.38 -4.02
CA PHE A 164 -6.59 1.46 -3.34
C PHE A 164 -7.65 0.57 -4.02
N THR A 165 -7.80 0.70 -5.34
CA THR A 165 -8.94 0.10 -6.06
C THR A 165 -8.84 -1.41 -6.19
N VAL A 166 -7.65 -1.96 -6.39
CA VAL A 166 -7.45 -3.42 -6.48
C VAL A 166 -7.96 -4.13 -5.22
N PRO A 167 -7.44 -3.84 -4.01
CA PRO A 167 -7.90 -4.48 -2.79
C PRO A 167 -9.35 -4.11 -2.44
N PHE A 168 -9.80 -2.91 -2.79
CA PHE A 168 -11.21 -2.52 -2.63
C PHE A 168 -12.14 -3.46 -3.42
N PHE A 169 -11.93 -3.61 -4.72
CA PHE A 169 -12.81 -4.42 -5.57
C PHE A 169 -12.69 -5.92 -5.29
N THR A 170 -11.50 -6.43 -4.97
CA THR A 170 -11.37 -7.83 -4.54
C THR A 170 -12.12 -8.08 -3.25
N THR A 171 -12.10 -7.12 -2.31
CA THR A 171 -12.83 -7.23 -1.04
C THR A 171 -14.34 -7.11 -1.23
N VAL A 172 -14.81 -6.18 -2.05
CA VAL A 172 -16.22 -6.06 -2.43
C VAL A 172 -16.71 -7.37 -3.05
N THR A 173 -15.97 -7.90 -4.03
CA THR A 173 -16.31 -9.15 -4.72
C THR A 173 -16.35 -10.32 -3.74
N ASN A 174 -15.35 -10.44 -2.86
CA ASN A 174 -15.34 -11.46 -1.81
C ASN A 174 -16.54 -11.34 -0.86
N ASN A 175 -16.91 -10.12 -0.48
CA ASN A 175 -18.05 -9.87 0.40
C ASN A 175 -19.36 -10.26 -0.29
N LEU A 176 -19.53 -9.91 -1.57
CA LEU A 176 -20.74 -10.23 -2.35
C LEU A 176 -20.92 -11.72 -2.64
N ILE A 177 -19.83 -12.45 -2.97
CA ILE A 177 -19.91 -13.88 -3.29
C ILE A 177 -20.21 -14.71 -2.04
N ASN A 178 -19.70 -14.30 -0.87
CA ASN A 178 -19.85 -15.02 0.39
C ASN A 178 -20.90 -14.36 1.31
N SER A 179 -21.82 -13.58 0.75
CA SER A 179 -22.93 -12.91 1.42
C SER A 179 -24.05 -13.87 1.81
#